data_AF-A0A0F9NVG8-F1
#
_entry.id   AF-A0A0F9NVG8-F1
#
_cell.length_a   1.000
_cell.length_b   1.000
_cell.length_c   1.000
_cell.angle_alpha   90.00
_cell.angle_beta   90.00
_cell.angle_gamma   90.00
#
_symmetry.space_group_name_H-M   'P 1'
#
loop_
_entity.id
_entity.type
_entity.pdbx_description
1 polymer ?
#
loop_
_entity_poly.entity_id
_entity_poly.type
_entity_poly.pdbx_seq_one_letter_code
_entity_poly.pdbx_strand_id
1 'polypeptide(L)'
;MVEEIENIAEIEKLDKSSVVRRLLNKAIPSWKLEYAIKLYQNKEISLGKAVELSSLSVWELLEHLTQKKIPLNYDIEDLRYDLEKIKEL
;
A
#
# COMPACT_ATOMS: atom_id res chain seq x y z
N MET A 1 -5.76 -1.82 25.88
CA MET A 1 -6.45 -1.33 24.66
C MET A 1 -7.69 -0.49 24.98
N VAL A 2 -8.63 -0.99 25.80
CA VAL A 2 -9.86 -0.25 26.14
C VAL A 2 -9.54 0.98 26.99
N GLU A 3 -8.64 0.85 27.96
CA GLU A 3 -8.20 1.94 28.84
C GLU A 3 -7.48 3.06 28.06
N GLU A 4 -6.64 2.76 27.06
CA GLU A 4 -6.03 3.83 26.25
C GLU A 4 -7.07 4.55 25.39
N ILE A 5 -8.06 3.83 24.84
CA ILE A 5 -9.15 4.45 24.06
C ILE A 5 -10.00 5.37 24.97
N GLU A 6 -10.25 4.95 26.20
CA GLU A 6 -10.95 5.76 27.21
C GLU A 6 -10.19 7.04 27.52
N ASN A 7 -8.89 6.94 27.82
CA ASN A 7 -8.05 8.10 28.08
C ASN A 7 -8.03 9.09 26.89
N ILE A 8 -7.93 8.59 25.65
CA ILE A 8 -7.96 9.44 24.46
C ILE A 8 -9.35 10.09 24.29
N ALA A 9 -10.43 9.35 24.52
CA ALA A 9 -11.79 9.87 24.44
C ALA A 9 -12.03 11.01 25.43
N GLU A 10 -11.51 10.89 26.66
CA GLU A 10 -11.57 11.94 27.68
C GLU A 10 -10.78 13.19 27.28
N ILE A 11 -9.52 13.01 26.85
CA ILE A 11 -8.64 14.12 26.44
C ILE A 11 -9.24 14.90 25.26
N GLU A 12 -9.76 14.17 24.27
CA GLU A 12 -10.26 14.76 23.03
C GLU A 12 -11.73 15.16 23.07
N LYS A 13 -12.43 14.84 24.17
CA LYS A 13 -13.87 15.08 24.36
C LYS A 13 -14.72 14.47 23.24
N LEU A 14 -14.40 13.23 22.88
CA LEU A 14 -15.12 12.45 21.86
C LEU A 14 -15.69 11.18 22.50
N ASP A 15 -16.70 10.58 21.88
CA ASP A 15 -17.13 9.24 22.27
C ASP A 15 -16.11 8.18 21.80
N LYS A 16 -16.10 7.03 22.48
CA LYS A 16 -15.15 5.93 22.19
C LYS A 16 -15.25 5.44 20.74
N SER A 17 -16.45 5.42 20.16
CA SER A 17 -16.64 4.95 18.77
C SER A 17 -16.02 5.93 17.78
N SER A 18 -16.12 7.24 18.03
CA SER A 18 -15.45 8.27 17.24
C SER A 18 -13.93 8.14 17.31
N VAL A 19 -13.37 7.91 18.50
CA VAL A 19 -11.92 7.68 18.67
C VAL A 19 -11.47 6.44 17.91
N VAL A 20 -12.17 5.31 18.08
CA VAL A 20 -11.86 4.05 17.39
C VAL A 20 -11.92 4.23 15.89
N ARG A 21 -12.99 4.80 15.34
CA ARG A 21 -13.15 5.01 13.90
C ARG A 21 -12.02 5.88 13.35
N ARG A 22 -11.67 6.96 14.03
CA ARG A 22 -10.59 7.85 13.60
C ARG A 22 -9.22 7.17 13.63
N LEU A 23 -8.92 6.38 14.67
CA LEU A 23 -7.68 5.60 14.75
C LEU A 23 -7.62 4.56 13.63
N LEU A 24 -8.72 3.84 13.37
CA LEU A 24 -8.81 2.87 12.28
C LEU A 24 -8.65 3.53 10.91
N ASN A 25 -9.24 4.71 10.70
CA ASN A 25 -9.07 5.46 9.44
C ASN A 25 -7.59 5.81 9.16
N LYS A 26 -6.75 5.94 10.19
CA LYS A 26 -5.31 6.12 10.04
C LYS A 26 -4.57 4.79 9.86
N ALA A 27 -4.96 3.75 10.59
CA ALA A 27 -4.27 2.46 10.59
C ALA A 27 -4.54 1.63 9.32
N ILE A 28 -5.77 1.64 8.80
CA ILE A 28 -6.19 0.81 7.66
C ILE A 28 -5.37 1.12 6.39
N PRO A 29 -5.16 2.39 5.98
CA PRO A 29 -4.33 2.68 4.81
C PRO A 29 -2.89 2.15 4.94
N SER A 30 -2.28 2.31 6.10
CA SER A 30 -0.92 1.80 6.37
C SER A 30 -0.87 0.28 6.23
N TRP A 31 -1.86 -0.42 6.82
CA TRP A 31 -1.94 -1.87 6.72
C TRP A 31 -2.13 -2.35 5.27
N LYS A 32 -3.01 -1.68 4.51
CA LYS A 32 -3.24 -1.99 3.09
C LYS A 32 -1.98 -1.83 2.25
N LEU A 33 -1.23 -0.76 2.48
CA LEU A 33 0.04 -0.50 1.80
C LEU A 33 1.05 -1.62 2.07
N GLU A 34 1.28 -1.96 3.35
CA GLU A 34 2.22 -3.02 3.72
C GLU A 34 1.82 -4.38 3.13
N TYR A 35 0.53 -4.69 3.16
CA TYR A 35 0.01 -5.92 2.59
C TYR A 35 0.18 -5.97 1.06
N ALA A 36 -0.14 -4.88 0.35
CA ALA A 36 0.06 -4.77 -1.09
C ALA A 36 1.53 -4.91 -1.50
N ILE A 37 2.44 -4.27 -0.77
CA ILE A 37 3.88 -4.38 -0.99
C ILE A 37 4.36 -5.81 -0.79
N LYS A 38 3.91 -6.48 0.27
CA LYS A 38 4.30 -7.87 0.56
C LYS A 38 3.89 -8.81 -0.58
N LEU A 39 2.64 -8.72 -1.04
CA LEU A 39 2.16 -9.53 -2.15
C LEU A 39 2.91 -9.24 -3.45
N TYR A 40 3.19 -7.96 -3.72
CA TYR A 40 3.97 -7.56 -4.90
C TYR A 40 5.40 -8.12 -4.84
N GLN A 41 6.07 -7.99 -3.69
CA GLN A 41 7.43 -8.49 -3.49
C GLN A 41 7.53 -10.02 -3.65
N ASN A 42 6.49 -10.73 -3.22
CA ASN A 42 6.39 -12.19 -3.40
C ASN A 42 6.00 -12.61 -4.82
N LYS A 43 5.83 -11.67 -5.76
CA LYS A 43 5.35 -11.90 -7.13
C LYS A 43 3.96 -12.53 -7.20
N GLU A 44 3.14 -12.36 -6.17
CA GLU A 44 1.77 -12.90 -6.10
C GLU A 44 0.77 -12.02 -6.86
N ILE A 45 1.07 -10.72 -6.99
CA ILE A 45 0.23 -9.74 -7.69
C ILE A 45 1.07 -8.80 -8.57
N SER A 46 0.45 -8.23 -9.60
CA SER A 46 1.08 -7.22 -10.46
C SER A 46 1.20 -5.87 -9.75
N LEU A 47 2.04 -4.96 -10.28
CA LEU A 47 2.14 -3.59 -9.79
C LEU A 47 0.77 -2.88 -9.80
N GLY A 48 0.01 -3.03 -10.90
CA GLY A 48 -1.33 -2.46 -11.00
C GLY A 48 -2.29 -2.98 -9.93
N LYS A 49 -2.21 -4.28 -9.60
CA LYS A 49 -3.05 -4.83 -8.53
C LYS A 49 -2.64 -4.35 -7.14
N ALA A 50 -1.36 -4.12 -6.92
CA ALA A 50 -0.85 -3.54 -5.67
C ALA A 50 -1.31 -2.08 -5.51
N VAL A 51 -1.39 -1.31 -6.60
CA VAL A 51 -1.94 0.05 -6.63
C VAL A 51 -3.43 0.04 -6.24
N GLU A 52 -4.23 -0.83 -6.86
CA GLU A 52 -5.65 -0.99 -6.49
C GLU A 52 -5.84 -1.33 -5.00
N LEU A 53 -5.04 -2.28 -4.48
CA LEU A 53 -5.18 -2.77 -3.11
C LEU A 53 -4.76 -1.73 -2.05
N SER A 54 -3.68 -0.99 -2.33
CA SER A 54 -3.19 0.07 -1.46
C SER A 54 -4.05 1.35 -1.52
N SER A 55 -4.88 1.48 -2.55
CA SER A 55 -5.67 2.70 -2.82
C SER A 55 -4.79 3.94 -3.02
N LEU A 56 -3.57 3.73 -3.49
CA LEU A 56 -2.63 4.78 -3.87
C LEU A 56 -2.62 4.95 -5.39
N SER A 57 -1.99 6.03 -5.85
CA SER A 57 -1.55 6.13 -7.24
C SER A 57 -0.33 5.24 -7.51
N VAL A 58 -0.05 5.00 -8.79
CA VAL A 58 1.16 4.27 -9.21
C VAL A 58 2.43 4.95 -8.68
N TRP A 59 2.50 6.28 -8.74
CA TRP A 59 3.68 7.05 -8.32
C TRP A 59 3.95 6.95 -6.82
N GLU A 60 2.92 7.05 -5.98
CA GLU A 60 3.05 6.89 -4.53
C GLU A 60 3.53 5.48 -4.16
N LEU A 61 2.99 4.44 -4.83
CA LEU A 61 3.45 3.08 -4.59
C LEU A 61 4.92 2.90 -5.01
N LEU A 62 5.34 3.44 -6.16
CA LEU A 62 6.73 3.39 -6.62
C LEU A 62 7.69 4.10 -5.65
N GLU A 63 7.27 5.23 -5.07
CA GLU A 63 8.04 5.92 -4.03
C GLU A 63 8.23 5.02 -2.80
N HIS A 64 7.15 4.37 -2.32
CA HIS A 64 7.25 3.44 -1.20
C HIS A 64 8.14 2.22 -1.47
N LEU A 65 8.08 1.65 -2.68
CA LEU A 65 8.98 0.56 -3.08
C LEU A 65 10.44 1.02 -3.08
N THR A 66 10.70 2.23 -3.59
CA THR A 66 12.04 2.85 -3.62
C THR A 66 12.58 3.06 -2.21
N GLN A 67 11.79 3.66 -1.32
CA GLN A 67 12.16 3.89 0.08
C GLN A 67 12.48 2.58 0.82
N LYS A 68 11.78 1.49 0.49
CA LYS A 68 12.01 0.14 1.05
C LYS A 68 13.08 -0.67 0.30
N LYS A 69 13.70 -0.11 -0.74
CA LYS A 69 14.69 -0.79 -1.61
C LYS A 69 14.16 -2.08 -2.22
N ILE A 70 12.87 -2.11 -2.56
CA ILE A 70 12.24 -3.24 -3.23
C ILE A 70 12.37 -3.00 -4.75
N PRO A 71 13.10 -3.85 -5.49
CA PRO A 71 13.23 -3.70 -6.93
C PRO A 71 11.89 -3.95 -7.62
N LEU A 72 11.73 -3.39 -8.82
CA LEU A 72 10.58 -3.74 -9.66
C LEU A 72 10.71 -5.20 -10.10
N ASN A 73 9.57 -5.88 -10.18
CA ASN A 73 9.42 -7.16 -10.87
C ASN A 73 9.40 -6.95 -12.39
N TYR A 74 10.41 -6.26 -12.92
CA TYR A 74 10.60 -5.96 -14.32
C TYR A 74 12.09 -5.97 -14.62
N ASP A 75 12.52 -6.89 -15.48
CA ASP A 75 13.92 -7.04 -15.85
C ASP A 75 14.17 -6.73 -17.34
N ILE A 76 15.40 -7.00 -17.79
CA ILE A 76 15.82 -6.71 -19.16
C ILE A 76 15.12 -7.62 -20.18
N GLU A 77 14.78 -8.85 -19.80
CA GLU A 77 14.09 -9.78 -20.70
C GLU A 77 12.63 -9.37 -20.88
N ASP A 78 11.98 -8.91 -19.81
CA ASP A 78 10.65 -8.28 -19.89
C ASP A 78 10.67 -7.10 -20.86
N LEU A 79 11.68 -6.21 -20.76
CA LEU A 79 11.84 -5.08 -21.68
C LEU A 79 12.05 -5.51 -23.13
N ARG A 80 12.90 -6.51 -23.36
CA ARG A 80 13.12 -7.01 -24.72
C ARG A 80 11.84 -7.57 -25.33
N TYR A 81 11.09 -8.35 -24.55
CA TYR A 81 9.82 -8.92 -24.98
C TYR A 81 8.82 -7.83 -25.36
N ASP A 82 8.67 -6.79 -24.53
CA ASP A 82 7.79 -5.66 -24.81
C ASP A 82 8.19 -4.94 -26.12
N LEU A 83 9.49 -4.71 -26.33
CA LEU A 83 10.01 -4.06 -27.55
C LEU A 83 9.81 -4.91 -28.82
N GLU A 84 9.93 -6.22 -28.73
CA GLU A 84 9.62 -7.13 -29.84
C GLU A 84 8.14 -7.05 -30.19
N LYS A 85 7.24 -7.05 -29.19
CA LYS A 85 5.80 -6.93 -29.41
C LYS A 85 5.37 -5.60 -30.03
N ILE A 86 6.00 -4.49 -29.63
CA ILE A 86 5.71 -3.17 -30.22
C ILE A 86 6.04 -3.12 -31.72
N LYS A 87 7.07 -3.84 -32.18
CA LYS A 87 7.44 -3.89 -33.61
C LYS A 87 6.47 -4.69 -34.48
N GLU A 88 5.65 -5.55 -33.88
CA GLU A 88 4.65 -6.36 -34.57
C GLU A 88 3.31 -5.63 -34.74
N LEU A 89 3.15 -4.43 -34.15
CA LEU A 89 1.98 -3.54 -34.28
C LEU A 89 2.12 -2.61 -35.48
#